data_AF-A0A2E6W7X6-F1
#
_entry.id   AF-A0A2E6W7X6-F1
#
_cell.length_a   1.000
_cell.length_b   1.000
_cell.length_c   1.000
_cell.angle_alpha   90.00
_cell.angle_beta   90.00
_cell.angle_gamma   90.00
#
_symmetry.space_group_name_H-M   'P 1'
#
loop_
_entity.id
_entity.type
_entity.pdbx_description
1 polymer ?
#
loop_
_entity_poly.entity_id
_entity_poly.type
_entity_poly.pdbx_seq_one_letter_code
_entity_poly.pdbx_strand_id
1 'polypeptide(L)'
;MIKRKNYLNNRDLLKEIHLSKNTYSSFVSEGDDVYDIILPNVEKINIRTIAQAKRNQADRIQKYNYELARSEGKKVKQADFAVDWKKIDKADIVFRIMTFDHVPLHPGRKKNPKTVADHHIQCNFPPFQHFRLDEDGEPYCVGKSHWSGGLENGNFSKTHGKTTNKLARMYMKLCERYGTRSNWRGYTYNDEMRSQALLQLTQIGLQFDESKSENPFAYYTAAITNSFTRVLNLEKKNQSIRDDILESAGLNPSYTRQTENEMQMQKDSVS
;
A
#
# COMPACT_ATOMS: atom_id res chain seq x y z
N MET A 1 12.43 -1.13 -31.80
CA MET A 1 11.22 -1.31 -30.96
C MET A 1 11.56 -1.01 -29.51
N ILE A 2 11.12 0.12 -28.96
CA ILE A 2 11.25 0.41 -27.52
C ILE A 2 10.35 -0.58 -26.79
N LYS A 3 10.95 -1.58 -26.10
CA LYS A 3 10.22 -2.51 -25.24
C LYS A 3 9.34 -1.69 -24.29
N ARG A 4 8.01 -1.84 -24.36
CA ARG A 4 7.08 -1.20 -23.41
C ARG A 4 7.56 -1.55 -22.01
N LYS A 5 8.22 -0.63 -21.30
CA LYS A 5 8.53 -0.80 -19.87
C LYS A 5 7.19 -0.99 -19.19
N ASN A 6 6.97 -2.16 -18.62
CA ASN A 6 5.73 -2.50 -17.95
C ASN A 6 5.73 -1.77 -16.59
N TYR A 7 5.33 -0.50 -16.59
CA TYR A 7 5.39 0.44 -15.46
C TYR A 7 4.55 0.04 -14.23
N LEU A 8 3.92 -1.13 -14.26
CA LEU A 8 2.93 -1.54 -13.28
C LEU A 8 3.08 -3.03 -13.01
N ASN A 9 4.11 -3.35 -12.22
CA ASN A 9 4.34 -4.69 -11.69
C ASN A 9 4.52 -4.59 -10.17
N ASN A 10 4.33 -5.71 -9.47
CA ASN A 10 4.39 -5.75 -8.01
C ASN A 10 5.74 -5.28 -7.46
N ARG A 11 6.84 -5.65 -8.12
CA ARG A 11 8.19 -5.27 -7.70
C ARG A 11 8.40 -3.75 -7.71
N ASP A 12 7.99 -3.08 -8.78
CA ASP A 12 8.11 -1.62 -8.89
C ASP A 12 7.17 -0.91 -7.91
N LEU A 13 5.95 -1.45 -7.69
CA LEU A 13 5.02 -0.92 -6.69
C LEU A 13 5.60 -1.05 -5.27
N LEU A 14 6.13 -2.22 -4.90
CA LEU A 14 6.77 -2.45 -3.59
C LEU A 14 7.94 -1.48 -3.38
N LYS A 15 8.80 -1.30 -4.39
CA LYS A 15 9.90 -0.34 -4.34
C LYS A 15 9.41 1.08 -4.08
N GLU A 16 8.38 1.54 -4.80
CA GLU A 16 7.88 2.90 -4.63
C GLU A 16 7.07 3.10 -3.33
N ILE A 17 6.40 2.06 -2.82
CA ILE A 17 5.78 2.05 -1.49
C ILE A 17 6.87 2.23 -0.43
N HIS A 18 7.94 1.45 -0.51
CA HIS A 18 9.08 1.53 0.39
C HIS A 18 9.69 2.94 0.39
N LEU A 19 10.02 3.49 -0.78
CA LEU A 19 10.54 4.85 -0.91
C LEU A 19 9.58 5.91 -0.34
N SER A 20 8.28 5.75 -0.58
CA SER A 20 7.27 6.66 -0.04
C SER A 20 7.22 6.60 1.49
N LYS A 21 7.27 5.39 2.09
CA LYS A 21 7.31 5.22 3.56
C LYS A 21 8.60 5.78 4.17
N ASN A 22 9.73 5.64 3.48
CA ASN A 22 11.01 6.18 3.95
C ASN A 22 10.99 7.72 4.02
N THR A 23 10.18 8.41 3.20
CA THR A 23 10.04 9.88 3.31
C THR A 23 9.40 10.35 4.62
N TYR A 24 8.72 9.46 5.35
CA TYR A 24 8.16 9.70 6.69
C TYR A 24 9.07 9.16 7.80
N SER A 25 10.22 8.59 7.48
CA SER A 25 11.06 7.84 8.41
C SER A 25 12.41 8.54 8.60
N SER A 26 13.01 8.34 9.77
CA SER A 26 14.35 8.81 10.10
C SER A 26 15.26 7.64 10.44
N PHE A 27 16.52 7.73 10.03
CA PHE A 27 17.52 6.67 10.11
C PHE A 27 18.87 7.24 10.60
N VAL A 28 19.70 6.43 11.27
CA VAL A 28 21.01 6.87 11.78
C VAL A 28 22.03 7.00 10.65
N SER A 29 22.18 5.94 9.86
CA SER A 29 23.25 5.79 8.87
C SER A 29 22.70 5.46 7.48
N GLU A 30 23.56 5.62 6.47
CA GLU A 30 23.24 5.17 5.11
C GLU A 30 23.00 3.65 5.08
N GLY A 31 21.96 3.23 4.37
CA GLY A 31 21.58 1.81 4.25
C GLY A 31 20.64 1.32 5.35
N ASP A 32 20.53 2.03 6.48
CA ASP A 32 19.58 1.70 7.54
C ASP A 32 18.13 1.82 7.08
N ASP A 33 17.85 2.49 5.95
CA ASP A 33 16.54 2.61 5.36
C ASP A 33 16.08 1.34 4.62
N VAL A 34 17.01 0.44 4.26
CA VAL A 34 16.75 -0.77 3.49
C VAL A 34 16.74 -1.99 4.42
N TYR A 35 15.56 -2.58 4.63
CA TYR A 35 15.43 -3.78 5.45
C TYR A 35 15.70 -5.07 4.66
N ASP A 36 16.17 -6.10 5.37
CA ASP A 36 16.42 -7.44 4.83
C ASP A 36 15.31 -8.43 5.16
N ILE A 37 14.67 -8.24 6.32
CA ILE A 37 13.57 -9.08 6.78
C ILE A 37 12.62 -8.28 7.64
N ILE A 38 11.34 -8.63 7.60
CA ILE A 38 10.32 -8.08 8.49
C ILE A 38 10.00 -9.13 9.55
N LEU A 39 10.02 -8.74 10.82
CA LEU A 39 9.72 -9.60 11.96
C LEU A 39 8.64 -8.96 12.85
N PRO A 40 7.86 -9.77 13.59
CA PRO A 40 6.79 -9.25 14.43
C PRO A 40 7.29 -8.56 15.70
N ASN A 41 8.44 -8.96 16.23
CA ASN A 41 9.07 -8.36 17.41
C ASN A 41 10.58 -8.66 17.44
N VAL A 42 11.30 -7.98 18.33
CA VAL A 42 12.77 -8.10 18.50
C VAL A 42 13.19 -9.51 18.93
N GLU A 43 12.37 -10.21 19.73
CA GLU A 43 12.64 -11.59 20.18
C GLU A 43 12.71 -12.61 19.03
N LYS A 44 12.15 -12.28 17.86
CA LYS A 44 12.29 -13.13 16.66
C LYS A 44 13.62 -12.95 15.94
N ILE A 45 14.50 -12.06 16.40
CA ILE A 45 15.87 -11.99 15.92
C ILE A 45 16.64 -13.15 16.55
N ASN A 46 17.00 -14.13 15.73
CA ASN A 46 17.70 -15.35 16.14
C ASN A 46 18.54 -15.89 14.98
N ILE A 47 19.32 -16.95 15.22
CA ILE A 47 20.23 -17.53 14.23
C ILE A 47 19.54 -17.85 12.89
N ARG A 48 18.28 -18.31 12.91
CA ARG A 48 17.53 -18.65 11.69
C ARG A 48 17.11 -17.41 10.92
N THR A 49 16.58 -16.39 11.60
CA THR A 49 16.14 -15.15 10.96
C THR A 49 17.32 -14.30 10.50
N ILE A 50 18.43 -14.31 11.21
CA ILE A 50 19.71 -13.73 10.77
C ILE A 50 20.16 -14.39 9.47
N ALA A 51 20.23 -15.72 9.41
CA ALA A 51 20.62 -16.43 8.19
C ALA A 51 19.67 -16.15 7.01
N GLN A 52 18.37 -16.04 7.27
CA GLN A 52 17.40 -15.68 6.23
C GLN A 52 17.61 -14.24 5.73
N ALA A 53 17.86 -13.31 6.64
CA ALA A 53 18.11 -11.92 6.30
C ALA A 53 19.39 -11.75 5.46
N LYS A 54 20.47 -12.47 5.80
CA LYS A 54 21.69 -12.53 4.97
C LYS A 54 21.40 -13.02 3.55
N ARG A 55 20.56 -14.06 3.39
CA ARG A 55 20.16 -14.56 2.06
C ARG A 55 19.36 -13.51 1.29
N ASN A 56 18.42 -12.84 1.96
CA ASN A 56 17.63 -11.78 1.34
C ASN A 56 18.52 -10.61 0.87
N GLN A 57 19.51 -10.22 1.68
CA GLN A 57 20.49 -9.19 1.32
C GLN A 57 21.35 -9.62 0.12
N ALA A 58 21.88 -10.84 0.13
CA ALA A 58 22.64 -11.41 -0.98
C ALA A 58 21.82 -11.43 -2.29
N ASP A 59 20.58 -11.90 -2.22
CA ASP A 59 19.65 -11.92 -3.36
C ASP A 59 19.35 -10.50 -3.88
N ARG A 60 19.20 -9.53 -2.98
CA ARG A 60 18.97 -8.12 -3.34
C ARG A 60 20.18 -7.54 -4.07
N ILE A 61 21.39 -7.75 -3.55
CA ILE A 61 22.65 -7.29 -4.15
C ILE A 61 22.85 -7.93 -5.52
N GLN A 62 22.66 -9.25 -5.63
CA GLN A 62 22.74 -9.98 -6.88
C GLN A 62 21.78 -9.42 -7.93
N LYS A 63 20.51 -9.22 -7.57
CA LYS A 63 19.49 -8.66 -8.47
C LYS A 63 19.85 -7.24 -8.89
N TYR A 64 20.31 -6.40 -7.96
CA TYR A 64 20.70 -5.03 -8.23
C TYR A 64 21.87 -4.95 -9.23
N ASN A 65 22.95 -5.70 -8.97
CA ASN A 65 24.14 -5.72 -9.84
C ASN A 65 23.82 -6.26 -11.24
N TYR A 66 22.99 -7.31 -11.31
CA TYR A 66 22.50 -7.85 -12.58
C TYR A 66 21.67 -6.82 -13.36
N GLU A 67 20.76 -6.11 -12.70
CA GLU A 67 19.94 -5.08 -13.34
C GLU A 67 20.77 -3.89 -13.81
N LEU A 68 21.76 -3.47 -13.02
CA LEU A 68 22.69 -2.40 -13.37
C LEU A 68 23.49 -2.77 -14.62
N ALA A 69 24.16 -3.93 -14.64
CA ALA A 69 24.93 -4.40 -15.80
C ALA A 69 24.06 -4.56 -17.05
N ARG A 70 22.82 -5.04 -16.89
CA ARG A 70 21.86 -5.13 -17.99
C ARG A 70 21.40 -3.75 -18.49
N SER A 71 21.26 -2.77 -17.60
CA SER A 71 20.90 -1.40 -17.97
C SER A 71 22.00 -0.69 -18.74
N GLU A 72 23.26 -1.06 -18.49
CA GLU A 72 24.45 -0.65 -19.24
C GLU A 72 24.59 -1.37 -20.59
N GLY A 73 23.68 -2.29 -20.93
CA GLY A 73 23.68 -3.02 -22.21
C GLY A 73 24.56 -4.27 -22.24
N LYS A 74 25.16 -4.69 -21.12
CA LYS A 74 25.98 -5.90 -21.06
C LYS A 74 25.10 -7.16 -21.15
N LYS A 75 25.52 -8.14 -21.96
CA LYS A 75 24.88 -9.47 -22.04
C LYS A 75 25.49 -10.38 -20.97
N VAL A 76 24.93 -10.33 -19.78
CA VAL A 76 25.41 -11.09 -18.60
C VAL A 76 24.33 -12.06 -18.11
N LYS A 77 24.72 -13.14 -17.42
CA LYS A 77 23.79 -14.05 -16.77
C LYS A 77 23.61 -13.61 -15.31
N GLN A 78 22.42 -13.86 -14.75
CA GLN A 78 22.15 -13.52 -13.35
C GLN A 78 23.04 -14.32 -12.37
N ALA A 79 23.43 -15.54 -12.74
CA ALA A 79 24.31 -16.40 -11.96
C ALA A 79 25.71 -15.79 -11.76
N ASP A 80 26.17 -14.94 -12.69
CA ASP A 80 27.49 -14.30 -12.63
C ASP A 80 27.62 -13.29 -11.48
N PHE A 81 26.48 -12.89 -10.88
CA PHE A 81 26.41 -11.94 -9.77
C PHE A 81 26.03 -12.61 -8.44
N ALA A 82 26.11 -13.94 -8.35
CA ALA A 82 25.79 -14.66 -7.13
C ALA A 82 26.68 -14.19 -5.96
N VAL A 83 26.05 -13.78 -4.86
CA VAL A 83 26.73 -13.34 -3.64
C VAL A 83 26.63 -14.46 -2.60
N ASP A 84 27.77 -14.83 -2.01
CA ASP A 84 27.77 -15.78 -0.89
C ASP A 84 27.25 -15.10 0.37
N TRP A 85 26.02 -15.43 0.76
CA TRP A 85 25.37 -14.88 1.96
C TRP A 85 26.14 -15.15 3.25
N LYS A 86 27.03 -16.16 3.30
CA LYS A 86 27.84 -16.44 4.49
C LYS A 86 28.90 -15.38 4.76
N LYS A 87 29.33 -14.65 3.72
CA LYS A 87 30.34 -13.58 3.82
C LYS A 87 29.77 -12.25 4.28
N ILE A 88 28.44 -12.12 4.31
CA ILE A 88 27.74 -10.93 4.80
C ILE A 88 27.84 -10.93 6.33
N ASP A 89 28.25 -9.82 6.93
CA ASP A 89 28.32 -9.69 8.39
C ASP A 89 26.91 -9.69 9.01
N LYS A 90 26.77 -10.19 10.24
CA LYS A 90 25.51 -10.06 11.00
C LYS A 90 25.20 -8.60 11.33
N ALA A 91 26.21 -7.75 11.49
CA ALA A 91 26.06 -6.33 11.78
C ALA A 91 25.57 -5.51 10.58
N ASP A 92 25.68 -6.05 9.36
CA ASP A 92 25.26 -5.41 8.09
C ASP A 92 23.78 -5.62 7.75
N ILE A 93 23.06 -6.34 8.60
CA ILE A 93 21.67 -6.71 8.37
C ILE A 93 20.74 -5.76 9.10
N VAL A 94 19.69 -5.33 8.41
CA VAL A 94 18.64 -4.47 8.95
C VAL A 94 17.35 -5.26 9.13
N PHE A 95 16.88 -5.35 10.38
CA PHE A 95 15.62 -5.97 10.75
C PHE A 95 14.52 -4.91 10.86
N ARG A 96 13.44 -5.06 10.10
CA ARG A 96 12.23 -4.23 10.27
C ARG A 96 11.29 -4.89 11.27
N ILE A 97 11.01 -4.21 12.37
CA ILE A 97 10.06 -4.64 13.39
C ILE A 97 8.79 -3.81 13.28
N MET A 98 7.65 -4.47 13.09
CA MET A 98 6.34 -3.79 13.06
C MET A 98 5.90 -3.50 14.49
N THR A 99 5.98 -2.23 14.91
CA THR A 99 5.73 -1.84 16.31
C THR A 99 5.12 -0.43 16.41
N PHE A 100 4.39 -0.20 17.51
CA PHE A 100 3.81 1.09 17.89
C PHE A 100 4.61 1.83 18.97
N ASP A 101 5.75 1.29 19.44
CA ASP A 101 6.43 1.77 20.66
C ASP A 101 6.82 3.26 20.62
N HIS A 102 7.14 3.81 19.45
CA HIS A 102 7.48 5.23 19.28
C HIS A 102 6.29 6.11 18.85
N VAL A 103 5.12 5.50 18.66
CA VAL A 103 3.90 6.21 18.30
C VAL A 103 3.23 6.68 19.59
N PRO A 104 2.82 7.96 19.71
CA PRO A 104 2.12 8.42 20.90
C PRO A 104 0.75 7.76 21.07
N LEU A 105 0.35 7.57 22.34
CA LEU A 105 -1.01 7.16 22.70
C LEU A 105 -2.01 8.26 22.36
N HIS A 106 -3.23 7.85 22.01
CA HIS A 106 -4.37 8.74 21.81
C HIS A 106 -5.59 8.17 22.54
N PRO A 107 -5.70 8.38 23.87
CA PRO A 107 -6.87 7.97 24.63
C PRO A 107 -8.15 8.54 24.02
N GLY A 108 -9.24 7.76 24.03
CA GLY A 108 -10.55 8.22 23.52
C GLY A 108 -10.71 8.25 22.00
N ARG A 109 -9.70 7.86 21.20
CA ARG A 109 -9.82 7.82 19.72
C ARG A 109 -10.92 6.89 19.23
N LYS A 110 -11.06 5.73 19.86
CA LYS A 110 -12.11 4.74 19.59
C LYS A 110 -12.86 4.40 20.86
N LYS A 111 -14.19 4.30 20.74
CA LYS A 111 -15.07 3.93 21.86
C LYS A 111 -14.74 2.55 22.43
N ASN A 112 -14.48 1.56 21.57
CA ASN A 112 -14.13 0.19 21.94
C ASN A 112 -12.83 -0.23 21.24
N PRO A 113 -11.64 0.03 21.83
CA PRO A 113 -10.37 -0.39 21.24
C PRO A 113 -10.22 -1.91 21.29
N LYS A 114 -9.84 -2.53 20.16
CA LYS A 114 -9.65 -4.00 20.04
C LYS A 114 -8.20 -4.39 19.77
N THR A 115 -7.44 -3.47 19.20
CA THR A 115 -6.07 -3.72 18.74
C THR A 115 -5.13 -2.67 19.33
N VAL A 116 -3.84 -2.98 19.42
CA VAL A 116 -2.80 -2.02 19.85
C VAL A 116 -2.89 -0.72 19.07
N ALA A 117 -3.13 -0.79 17.75
CA ALA A 117 -3.32 0.37 16.88
C ALA A 117 -4.48 1.29 17.30
N ASP A 118 -5.50 0.78 18.00
CA ASP A 118 -6.65 1.57 18.43
C ASP A 118 -6.30 2.57 19.55
N HIS A 119 -5.30 2.23 20.37
CA HIS A 119 -4.81 3.06 21.46
C HIS A 119 -3.86 4.17 21.03
N HIS A 120 -3.35 4.11 19.80
CA HIS A 120 -2.33 5.02 19.28
C HIS A 120 -2.90 6.03 18.29
N ILE A 121 -2.13 7.08 18.00
CA ILE A 121 -2.43 8.01 16.90
C ILE A 121 -2.56 7.23 15.58
N GLN A 122 -3.53 7.59 14.75
CA GLN A 122 -3.66 7.02 13.41
C GLN A 122 -2.49 7.43 12.51
N CYS A 123 -1.71 6.43 12.09
CA CYS A 123 -0.59 6.54 11.17
C CYS A 123 -1.01 6.44 9.69
N ASN A 124 -0.17 6.94 8.79
CA ASN A 124 -0.38 6.85 7.34
C ASN A 124 -0.19 5.42 6.81
N PHE A 125 0.64 4.64 7.51
CA PHE A 125 0.93 3.24 7.23
C PHE A 125 1.29 2.51 8.54
N PRO A 126 1.30 1.16 8.58
CA PRO A 126 1.70 0.41 9.76
C PRO A 126 3.08 0.85 10.28
N PRO A 127 3.18 1.33 11.54
CA PRO A 127 4.43 1.84 12.06
C PRO A 127 5.44 0.72 12.25
N PHE A 128 6.72 1.09 12.17
CA PHE A 128 7.84 0.16 12.26
C PHE A 128 9.07 0.87 12.81
N GLN A 129 10.00 0.06 13.31
CA GLN A 129 11.35 0.45 13.66
C GLN A 129 12.34 -0.47 12.95
N HIS A 130 13.52 0.05 12.65
CA HIS A 130 14.63 -0.72 12.12
C HIS A 130 15.67 -0.97 13.20
N PHE A 131 16.23 -2.18 13.21
CA PHE A 131 17.24 -2.61 14.16
C PHE A 131 18.43 -3.23 13.44
N ARG A 132 19.62 -3.05 14.01
CA ARG A 132 20.86 -3.77 13.64
C ARG A 132 21.40 -4.49 14.88
N LEU A 133 22.34 -5.39 14.67
CA LEU A 133 23.05 -6.07 15.73
C LEU A 133 24.39 -5.39 15.96
N ASP A 134 24.76 -5.21 17.24
CA ASP A 134 26.10 -4.78 17.61
C ASP A 134 27.10 -5.96 17.58
N GLU A 135 28.33 -5.70 18.05
CA GLU A 135 29.40 -6.69 18.10
C GLU A 135 29.02 -7.90 18.97
N ASP A 136 28.37 -7.64 20.11
CA ASP A 136 27.89 -8.63 21.07
C ASP A 136 26.67 -9.40 20.55
N GLY A 137 25.98 -8.88 19.53
CA GLY A 137 24.79 -9.46 18.94
C GLY A 137 23.49 -8.98 19.56
N GLU A 138 23.53 -7.88 20.31
CA GLU A 138 22.35 -7.24 20.86
C GLU A 138 21.70 -6.28 19.84
N PRO A 139 20.37 -6.28 19.73
CA PRO A 139 19.67 -5.44 18.78
C PRO A 139 19.54 -4.00 19.27
N TYR A 140 19.99 -3.04 18.47
CA TYR A 140 19.83 -1.60 18.73
C TYR A 140 19.05 -0.90 17.60
N CYS A 141 18.25 0.10 17.96
CA CYS A 141 17.36 0.80 17.03
C CYS A 141 18.16 1.77 16.15
N VAL A 142 18.01 1.63 14.83
CA VAL A 142 18.68 2.45 13.81
C VAL A 142 17.73 3.26 12.94
N GLY A 143 16.42 3.09 13.13
CA GLY A 143 15.43 3.85 12.38
C GLY A 143 14.03 3.77 12.96
N LYS A 144 13.27 4.84 12.79
CA LYS A 144 11.86 4.93 13.21
C LYS A 144 11.02 5.48 12.06
N SER A 145 9.87 4.86 11.81
CA SER A 145 8.88 5.42 10.88
C SER A 145 8.03 6.51 11.54
N HIS A 146 7.46 7.42 10.77
CA HIS A 146 6.74 8.60 11.28
C HIS A 146 7.59 9.41 12.28
N TRP A 147 8.85 9.65 11.96
CA TRP A 147 9.81 10.33 12.84
C TRP A 147 10.55 11.41 12.09
N SER A 148 10.78 12.57 12.74
CA SER A 148 11.51 13.70 12.18
C SER A 148 12.62 14.13 13.14
N GLY A 149 13.76 14.56 12.60
CA GLY A 149 14.97 14.84 13.39
C GLY A 149 15.80 13.59 13.68
N GLY A 150 16.77 13.71 14.60
CA GLY A 150 17.60 12.59 15.03
C GLY A 150 16.82 11.59 15.89
N LEU A 151 17.36 10.40 16.10
CA LEU A 151 16.69 9.35 16.88
C LEU A 151 16.54 9.68 18.37
N GLU A 152 17.48 10.45 18.92
CA GLU A 152 17.52 10.88 20.32
C GLU A 152 16.81 12.22 20.55
N ASN A 153 16.93 13.17 19.62
CA ASN A 153 16.43 14.54 19.77
C ASN A 153 15.24 14.88 18.85
N GLY A 154 14.76 13.90 18.08
CA GLY A 154 13.63 14.07 17.17
C GLY A 154 12.29 13.82 17.84
N ASN A 155 11.24 13.80 17.02
CA ASN A 155 9.89 13.57 17.48
C ASN A 155 9.03 12.83 16.46
N PHE A 156 7.95 12.22 16.96
CA PHE A 156 6.93 11.63 16.10
C PHE A 156 6.32 12.70 15.18
N SER A 157 6.21 12.40 13.90
CA SER A 157 5.58 13.25 12.90
C SER A 157 5.01 12.43 11.75
N LYS A 158 3.75 12.71 11.41
CA LYS A 158 3.00 12.05 10.33
C LYS A 158 2.77 12.93 9.09
N THR A 159 3.31 14.14 9.08
CA THR A 159 2.99 15.18 8.08
C THR A 159 4.16 15.60 7.19
N HIS A 160 5.40 15.25 7.56
CA HIS A 160 6.60 15.71 6.86
C HIS A 160 6.93 14.90 5.58
N GLY A 161 6.42 13.67 5.48
CA GLY A 161 6.65 12.80 4.34
C GLY A 161 5.66 13.00 3.19
N LYS A 162 5.88 12.30 2.09
CA LYS A 162 5.02 12.33 0.90
C LYS A 162 5.09 11.05 0.08
N THR A 163 4.00 10.72 -0.58
CA THR A 163 3.98 9.69 -1.63
C THR A 163 4.88 10.11 -2.79
N THR A 164 5.71 9.20 -3.32
CA THR A 164 6.57 9.54 -4.47
C THR A 164 5.72 9.89 -5.69
N ASN A 165 6.21 10.81 -6.53
CA ASN A 165 5.55 11.17 -7.79
C ASN A 165 5.33 9.93 -8.69
N LYS A 166 6.25 8.96 -8.62
CA LYS A 166 6.16 7.73 -9.40
C LYS A 166 5.07 6.80 -8.86
N LEU A 167 4.92 6.65 -7.54
CA LEU A 167 3.80 5.91 -6.95
C LEU A 167 2.46 6.57 -7.27
N ALA A 168 2.37 7.90 -7.15
CA ALA A 168 1.16 8.65 -7.51
C ALA A 168 0.76 8.42 -8.98
N ARG A 169 1.73 8.47 -9.90
CA ARG A 169 1.51 8.13 -11.33
C ARG A 169 1.06 6.68 -11.52
N MET A 170 1.57 5.74 -10.73
CA MET A 170 1.11 4.35 -10.75
C MET A 170 -0.37 4.25 -10.31
N TYR A 171 -0.78 4.96 -9.27
CA TYR A 171 -2.19 5.02 -8.84
C TYR A 171 -3.11 5.57 -9.93
N MET A 172 -2.73 6.66 -10.59
CA MET A 172 -3.50 7.23 -11.71
C MET A 172 -3.67 6.21 -12.83
N LYS A 173 -2.58 5.53 -13.24
CA LYS A 173 -2.62 4.50 -14.29
C LYS A 173 -3.46 3.28 -13.91
N LEU A 174 -3.47 2.89 -12.64
CA LEU A 174 -4.33 1.81 -12.15
C LEU A 174 -5.81 2.18 -12.30
N CYS A 175 -6.18 3.39 -11.85
CA CYS A 175 -7.56 3.88 -11.94
C CYS A 175 -8.02 4.03 -13.39
N GLU A 176 -7.19 4.64 -14.25
CA GLU A 176 -7.42 4.76 -15.70
C GLU A 176 -7.66 3.39 -16.35
N ARG A 177 -6.74 2.44 -16.12
CA ARG A 177 -6.87 1.10 -16.70
C ARG A 177 -8.15 0.42 -16.21
N TYR A 178 -8.47 0.55 -14.92
CA TYR A 178 -9.66 -0.07 -14.35
C TYR A 178 -10.96 0.48 -14.95
N GLY A 179 -11.04 1.81 -15.16
CA GLY A 179 -12.20 2.47 -15.78
C GLY A 179 -12.46 2.07 -17.23
N THR A 180 -11.48 1.49 -17.93
CA THR A 180 -11.66 1.00 -19.31
C THR A 180 -12.25 -0.41 -19.41
N ARG A 181 -12.50 -1.11 -18.29
CA ARG A 181 -13.16 -2.43 -18.30
C ARG A 181 -14.58 -2.32 -18.85
N SER A 182 -15.06 -3.38 -19.50
CA SER A 182 -16.38 -3.43 -20.16
C SER A 182 -17.54 -2.93 -19.29
N ASN A 183 -17.52 -3.28 -18.01
CA ASN A 183 -18.61 -2.95 -17.07
C ASN A 183 -18.66 -1.47 -16.70
N TRP A 184 -17.55 -0.74 -16.88
CA TRP A 184 -17.41 0.67 -16.45
C TRP A 184 -17.26 1.61 -17.65
N ARG A 185 -16.74 1.11 -18.77
CA ARG A 185 -16.51 1.88 -19.99
C ARG A 185 -17.83 2.45 -20.49
N GLY A 186 -17.86 3.75 -20.77
CA GLY A 186 -19.05 4.44 -21.27
C GLY A 186 -20.10 4.74 -20.19
N TYR A 187 -19.86 4.38 -18.92
CA TYR A 187 -20.72 4.83 -17.83
C TYR A 187 -20.55 6.33 -17.61
N THR A 188 -21.66 7.05 -17.46
CA THR A 188 -21.69 8.52 -17.35
C THR A 188 -20.80 9.06 -16.22
N TYR A 189 -20.73 8.34 -15.09
CA TYR A 189 -19.96 8.76 -13.91
C TYR A 189 -18.56 8.14 -13.83
N ASN A 190 -18.03 7.57 -14.92
CA ASN A 190 -16.73 6.89 -14.90
C ASN A 190 -15.59 7.81 -14.44
N ASP A 191 -15.58 9.07 -14.87
CA ASP A 191 -14.55 10.02 -14.46
C ASP A 191 -14.62 10.37 -12.97
N GLU A 192 -15.82 10.44 -12.40
CA GLU A 192 -16.01 10.59 -10.95
C GLU A 192 -15.55 9.34 -10.19
N MET A 193 -15.91 8.14 -10.68
CA MET A 193 -15.44 6.88 -10.11
C MET A 193 -13.91 6.78 -10.08
N ARG A 194 -13.25 7.18 -11.17
CA ARG A 194 -11.78 7.21 -11.26
C ARG A 194 -11.19 8.20 -10.26
N SER A 195 -11.78 9.38 -10.14
CA SER A 195 -11.32 10.43 -9.22
C SER A 195 -11.47 9.99 -7.77
N GLN A 196 -12.60 9.38 -7.43
CA GLN A 196 -12.86 8.85 -6.08
C GLN A 196 -11.96 7.67 -5.74
N ALA A 197 -11.70 6.77 -6.70
CA ALA A 197 -10.76 5.67 -6.52
C ALA A 197 -9.33 6.17 -6.32
N LEU A 198 -8.92 7.22 -7.05
CA LEU A 198 -7.61 7.84 -6.85
C LEU A 198 -7.49 8.43 -5.44
N LEU A 199 -8.51 9.16 -4.96
CA LEU A 199 -8.57 9.67 -3.58
C LEU A 199 -8.49 8.53 -2.55
N GLN A 200 -9.19 7.42 -2.79
CA GLN A 200 -9.10 6.25 -1.93
C GLN A 200 -7.65 5.73 -1.88
N LEU A 201 -6.99 5.56 -3.03
CA LEU A 201 -5.61 5.10 -3.11
C LEU A 201 -4.63 6.06 -2.44
N THR A 202 -4.84 7.38 -2.49
CA THR A 202 -3.96 8.32 -1.78
C THR A 202 -4.09 8.21 -0.26
N GLN A 203 -5.29 7.88 0.24
CA GLN A 203 -5.55 7.71 1.68
C GLN A 203 -5.03 6.38 2.24
N ILE A 204 -5.24 5.27 1.53
CA ILE A 204 -4.93 3.92 2.04
C ILE A 204 -3.75 3.26 1.34
N GLY A 205 -3.14 3.94 0.36
CA GLY A 205 -2.13 3.38 -0.51
C GLY A 205 -0.91 2.87 0.25
N LEU A 206 -0.40 3.69 1.16
CA LEU A 206 0.75 3.32 2.00
C LEU A 206 0.38 2.32 3.11
N GLN A 207 -0.91 2.09 3.39
CA GLN A 207 -1.34 1.11 4.39
C GLN A 207 -1.12 -0.34 3.96
N PHE A 208 -0.69 -0.59 2.72
CA PHE A 208 -0.26 -1.92 2.30
C PHE A 208 0.83 -2.46 3.24
N ASP A 209 0.65 -3.70 3.69
CA ASP A 209 1.49 -4.36 4.68
C ASP A 209 2.34 -5.46 4.01
N GLU A 210 3.61 -5.16 3.81
CA GLU A 210 4.58 -6.02 3.14
C GLU A 210 4.90 -7.27 3.96
N SER A 211 4.58 -7.31 5.26
CA SER A 211 4.75 -8.52 6.09
C SER A 211 3.73 -9.61 5.76
N LYS A 212 2.63 -9.26 5.08
CA LYS A 212 1.50 -10.16 4.80
C LYS A 212 1.39 -10.54 3.32
N SER A 213 1.92 -9.73 2.42
CA SER A 213 1.79 -9.97 0.98
C SER A 213 2.87 -9.26 0.17
N GLU A 214 3.28 -9.87 -0.93
CA GLU A 214 4.13 -9.27 -1.95
C GLU A 214 3.34 -8.78 -3.18
N ASN A 215 2.00 -8.75 -3.09
CA ASN A 215 1.12 -8.42 -4.21
C ASN A 215 0.31 -7.12 -3.99
N PRO A 216 0.96 -5.93 -4.03
CA PRO A 216 0.26 -4.65 -3.89
C PRO A 216 -0.73 -4.38 -5.03
N PHE A 217 -0.52 -4.95 -6.23
CA PHE A 217 -1.44 -4.77 -7.34
C PHE A 217 -2.85 -5.31 -7.02
N ALA A 218 -2.94 -6.48 -6.37
CA ALA A 218 -4.22 -7.04 -5.94
C ALA A 218 -4.91 -6.16 -4.88
N TYR A 219 -4.14 -5.69 -3.89
CA TYR A 219 -4.63 -4.78 -2.84
C TYR A 219 -5.21 -3.49 -3.44
N TYR A 220 -4.48 -2.83 -4.35
CA TYR A 220 -4.97 -1.62 -5.00
C TYR A 220 -6.16 -1.87 -5.93
N THR A 221 -6.17 -3.00 -6.66
CA THR A 221 -7.31 -3.36 -7.52
C THR A 221 -8.57 -3.58 -6.70
N ALA A 222 -8.47 -4.20 -5.52
CA ALA A 222 -9.60 -4.36 -4.61
C ALA A 222 -10.11 -3.00 -4.10
N ALA A 223 -9.20 -2.11 -3.69
CA ALA A 223 -9.56 -0.75 -3.28
C ALA A 223 -10.29 0.03 -4.37
N ILE A 224 -9.81 -0.03 -5.61
CA ILE A 224 -10.46 0.61 -6.77
C ILE A 224 -11.85 0.01 -7.00
N THR A 225 -11.97 -1.33 -7.01
CA THR A 225 -13.23 -2.03 -7.23
C THR A 225 -14.29 -1.60 -6.20
N ASN A 226 -13.91 -1.55 -4.93
CA ASN A 226 -14.80 -1.13 -3.85
C ASN A 226 -15.20 0.34 -4.00
N SER A 227 -14.27 1.21 -4.40
CA SER A 227 -14.57 2.63 -4.63
C SER A 227 -15.54 2.84 -5.80
N PHE A 228 -15.33 2.16 -6.92
CA PHE A 228 -16.21 2.22 -8.09
C PHE A 228 -17.62 1.75 -7.73
N THR A 229 -17.72 0.61 -7.05
CA THR A 229 -19.00 0.03 -6.62
C THR A 229 -19.74 0.96 -5.65
N ARG A 230 -19.01 1.63 -4.74
CA ARG A 230 -19.59 2.62 -3.82
C ARG A 230 -20.21 3.80 -4.55
N VAL A 231 -19.51 4.37 -5.53
CA VAL A 231 -20.05 5.48 -6.34
C VAL A 231 -21.28 5.02 -7.12
N LEU A 232 -21.21 3.85 -7.76
CA LEU A 232 -22.37 3.27 -8.47
C LEU A 232 -23.60 3.13 -7.56
N ASN A 233 -23.40 2.63 -6.34
CA ASN A 233 -24.49 2.45 -5.38
C ASN A 233 -25.05 3.78 -4.87
N LEU A 234 -24.18 4.78 -4.70
CA LEU A 234 -24.62 6.14 -4.33
C LEU A 234 -25.49 6.74 -5.44
N GLU A 235 -25.08 6.60 -6.70
CA GLU A 235 -25.85 7.10 -7.84
C GLU A 235 -27.19 6.39 -7.99
N LYS A 236 -27.23 5.06 -7.86
CA LYS A 236 -28.49 4.30 -7.85
C LYS A 236 -29.44 4.77 -6.75
N LYS A 237 -28.91 5.04 -5.56
CA LYS A 237 -29.71 5.57 -4.44
C LYS A 237 -30.26 6.96 -4.75
N ASN A 238 -29.43 7.84 -5.32
CA ASN A 238 -29.86 9.19 -5.70
C ASN A 238 -30.93 9.17 -6.80
N GLN A 239 -30.81 8.24 -7.77
CA GLN A 239 -31.83 8.02 -8.79
C GLN A 239 -33.15 7.57 -8.17
N SER A 240 -33.13 6.60 -7.27
CA SER A 240 -34.34 6.15 -6.56
C SER A 240 -35.01 7.29 -5.80
N ILE A 241 -34.24 8.09 -5.05
CA ILE A 241 -34.79 9.23 -4.29
C ILE A 241 -35.44 10.25 -5.24
N ARG A 242 -34.82 10.52 -6.39
CA ARG A 242 -35.40 11.42 -7.41
C ARG A 242 -36.73 10.88 -7.92
N ASP A 243 -36.78 9.60 -8.26
CA ASP A 243 -38.00 8.95 -8.75
C ASP A 243 -39.11 8.97 -7.69
N ASP A 244 -38.78 8.70 -6.42
CA ASP A 244 -39.73 8.78 -5.30
C ASP A 244 -40.30 10.21 -5.13
N ILE A 245 -39.45 11.23 -5.30
CA ILE A 245 -39.90 12.65 -5.27
C ILE A 245 -40.85 12.94 -6.43
N LEU A 246 -40.54 12.47 -7.65
CA LEU A 246 -41.39 12.68 -8.82
C LEU A 246 -42.76 12.01 -8.65
N GLU A 247 -42.78 10.76 -8.20
CA GLU A 247 -44.02 10.03 -7.92
C GLU A 247 -44.85 10.75 -6.84
N SER A 248 -44.22 11.21 -5.75
CA SER A 248 -44.91 11.95 -4.69
C SER A 248 -45.52 13.28 -5.17
N ALA A 249 -44.95 13.87 -6.22
CA ALA A 249 -45.43 15.09 -6.86
C ALA A 249 -46.46 14.82 -7.98
N GLY A 250 -46.85 13.55 -8.20
CA GLY A 250 -47.75 13.17 -9.29
C GLY A 250 -47.12 13.29 -10.68
N LEU A 251 -45.79 13.33 -10.76
CA LEU A 251 -45.03 13.38 -12.00
C LEU A 251 -44.52 11.99 -12.38
N ASN A 252 -44.21 11.80 -13.66
CA ASN A 252 -43.72 10.51 -14.15
C ASN A 252 -42.25 10.28 -13.73
N PRO A 253 -41.93 9.13 -13.12
CA PRO A 253 -40.55 8.76 -12.75
C PRO A 253 -39.76 8.28 -13.98
N SER A 254 -38.49 7.91 -13.79
CA SER A 254 -37.64 7.39 -14.86
C SER A 254 -38.24 6.15 -15.56
N TYR A 255 -37.94 5.97 -16.85
CA TYR A 255 -38.42 4.81 -17.62
C TYR A 255 -38.02 3.46 -16.98
N THR A 256 -36.84 3.40 -16.37
CA THR A 256 -36.37 2.21 -15.64
C THR A 256 -37.31 1.89 -14.46
N ARG A 257 -37.67 2.89 -13.67
CA ARG A 257 -38.61 2.74 -12.55
C ARG A 257 -40.01 2.34 -13.00
N GLN A 258 -40.51 2.92 -14.09
CA GLN A 258 -41.80 2.53 -14.68
C GLN A 258 -41.81 1.06 -15.10
N THR A 259 -40.74 0.62 -15.76
CA THR A 259 -40.58 -0.77 -16.21
C THR A 259 -40.47 -1.74 -15.02
N GLU A 260 -39.75 -1.37 -13.96
CA GLU A 260 -39.65 -2.16 -12.72
C GLU A 260 -41.02 -2.31 -12.05
N ASN A 261 -41.82 -1.24 -11.97
CA ASN A 261 -43.17 -1.27 -11.42
C ASN A 261 -44.10 -2.16 -12.25
N GLU A 262 -44.05 -2.07 -13.58
CA GLU A 262 -44.84 -2.93 -14.49
C GLU A 262 -44.47 -4.41 -14.35
N MET A 263 -43.18 -4.74 -14.28
CA MET A 263 -42.71 -6.10 -14.07
C MET A 263 -43.12 -6.65 -12.70
N GLN A 264 -43.09 -5.81 -11.66
CA GLN A 264 -43.52 -6.20 -10.32
C GLN A 264 -45.03 -6.48 -10.30
N MET A 265 -45.85 -5.62 -10.91
CA MET A 265 -47.29 -5.83 -11.06
C MET A 265 -47.61 -7.14 -11.82
N GLN A 266 -46.86 -7.45 -12.88
CA GLN A 266 -47.03 -8.72 -13.61
C GLN A 266 -46.71 -9.93 -12.73
N LYS A 267 -45.66 -9.88 -11.91
CA LYS A 267 -45.32 -10.99 -10.99
C LYS A 267 -46.38 -11.20 -9.91
N ASP A 268 -46.89 -10.11 -9.35
CA ASP A 268 -47.91 -10.15 -8.29
C ASP A 268 -49.27 -10.60 -8.84
N SER A 269 -49.53 -10.43 -10.14
CA SER A 269 -50.74 -10.95 -10.80
C SER A 269 -50.70 -12.45 -11.16
N VAL A 270 -49.52 -13.08 -11.06
CA VAL A 270 -49.29 -14.50 -11.42
C VAL A 270 -49.06 -15.38 -10.17
N SER A 271 -48.93 -14.77 -8.98
CA SER A 271 -48.84 -15.46 -7.68
C SER A 271 -50.19 -15.46 -6.96
#